data_AF-A0A0G4KIR9-F1
#
_entry.id   AF-A0A0G4KIR9-F1
#
_cell.length_a   1.000
_cell.length_b   1.000
_cell.length_c   1.000
_cell.angle_alpha   90.00
_cell.angle_beta   90.00
_cell.angle_gamma   90.00
#
_symmetry.space_group_name_H-M   'P 1'
#
loop_
_entity.id
_entity.type
_entity.pdbx_description
1 polymer ?
#
loop_
_entity_poly.entity_id
_entity_poly.type
_entity_poly.pdbx_seq_one_letter_code
_entity_poly.pdbx_strand_id
1 'polypeptide(L)'
;MRLILPDKDRDRGVYGLKENAIGKLLVKLMKIDKNSEDGYNLLHWKLPGQTTASRMAGDFAGRAFEVLSKRPMRIEVGDMTIADV
;
A
#
# COMPACT_ATOMS: atom_id res chain seq x y z
N MET A 1 15.33 -15.96 1.35
CA MET A 1 14.12 -16.67 1.86
C MET A 1 13.18 -15.79 2.68
N ARG A 2 13.68 -14.86 3.51
CA ARG A 2 12.86 -14.01 4.41
C ARG A 2 11.74 -13.20 3.74
N LEU A 3 11.89 -12.74 2.50
CA LEU A 3 10.84 -11.97 1.80
C LEU A 3 9.71 -12.84 1.24
N ILE A 4 9.99 -14.11 0.98
CA ILE A 4 9.01 -15.08 0.46
C ILE A 4 8.27 -15.75 1.62
N LEU A 5 8.97 -16.01 2.73
CA LEU A 5 8.41 -16.59 3.95
C LEU A 5 8.63 -15.64 5.14
N PRO A 6 7.95 -14.48 5.18
CA PRO A 6 8.16 -13.46 6.20
C PRO A 6 7.83 -13.95 7.61
N ASP A 7 6.86 -14.85 7.76
CA ASP A 7 6.47 -15.42 9.06
C ASP A 7 7.56 -16.31 9.70
N LYS A 8 8.60 -16.64 8.94
CA LYS A 8 9.76 -17.42 9.42
C LYS A 8 10.98 -16.55 9.72
N ASP A 9 10.92 -15.25 9.45
CA ASP A 9 11.97 -14.31 9.84
C ASP A 9 11.91 -14.09 11.36
N ARG A 10 13.00 -14.45 12.04
CA ARG A 10 13.16 -14.26 13.49
C ARG A 10 14.20 -13.20 13.83
N ASP A 11 14.96 -12.73 12.85
CA ASP A 11 16.06 -11.80 13.06
C ASP A 11 15.54 -10.36 13.14
N ARG A 12 14.44 -10.06 12.43
CA ARG A 12 13.78 -8.76 12.51
C ARG A 12 12.67 -8.75 13.57
N GLY A 13 12.65 -7.69 14.37
CA GLY A 13 11.55 -7.41 15.29
C GLY A 13 10.26 -7.04 14.54
N VAL A 14 9.14 -6.96 15.27
CA VAL A 14 7.85 -6.54 14.70
C VAL A 14 7.94 -5.08 14.25
N TYR A 15 7.59 -4.80 12.99
CA TYR A 15 7.68 -3.44 12.43
C TYR A 15 6.70 -2.44 13.04
N GLY A 16 5.63 -2.90 13.68
CA GLY A 16 4.60 -2.03 14.27
C GLY A 16 3.80 -1.21 13.25
N LEU A 17 3.92 -1.52 11.96
CA LEU A 17 3.23 -0.83 10.87
C LEU A 17 1.84 -1.46 10.64
N LYS A 18 0.80 -0.64 10.78
CA LYS A 18 -0.59 -1.02 10.45
C LYS A 18 -1.00 -0.36 9.14
N GLU A 19 -1.92 -0.98 8.43
CA GLU A 19 -2.44 -0.54 7.12
C GLU A 19 -2.97 0.89 7.18
N ASN A 20 -3.69 1.26 8.25
CA ASN A 20 -4.18 2.63 8.44
C ASN A 20 -3.05 3.67 8.52
N ALA A 21 -1.91 3.32 9.13
CA ALA A 21 -0.77 4.22 9.23
C ALA A 21 -0.08 4.35 7.87
N ILE A 22 0.10 3.23 7.16
CA ILE A 22 0.66 3.19 5.80
C ILE A 22 -0.22 4.01 4.84
N GLY A 23 -1.54 3.83 4.88
CA GLY A 23 -2.48 4.59 4.05
C GLY A 23 -2.38 6.10 4.26
N LYS A 24 -2.32 6.55 5.52
CA LYS A 24 -2.11 7.99 5.83
C LYS A 24 -0.77 8.51 5.32
N LEU A 25 0.30 7.72 5.44
CA LEU A 25 1.62 8.07 4.91
C LEU A 25 1.59 8.20 3.39
N LEU A 26 0.98 7.25 2.69
CA LEU A 26 0.85 7.27 1.23
C LEU A 26 0.05 8.48 0.74
N VAL A 27 -1.11 8.79 1.35
CA VAL A 27 -1.89 9.99 1.02
C VAL A 27 -1.04 11.27 1.16
N LYS A 28 -0.28 11.37 2.26
CA LYS A 28 0.57 12.54 2.53
C LYS A 28 1.76 12.64 1.57
N LEU A 29 2.44 11.53 1.29
CA LEU A 29 3.63 11.48 0.45
C LEU A 29 3.29 11.74 -1.01
N MET A 30 2.24 11.09 -1.51
CA MET A 30 1.77 11.19 -2.89
C MET A 30 0.92 12.43 -3.17
N LYS A 31 0.69 13.28 -2.14
CA LYS A 31 -0.16 14.48 -2.22
C LYS A 31 -1.56 14.20 -2.76
N ILE A 32 -2.12 13.05 -2.39
CA ILE A 32 -3.50 12.69 -2.76
C ILE A 32 -4.44 13.51 -1.86
N ASP A 33 -5.47 14.11 -2.44
CA ASP A 33 -6.52 14.72 -1.64
C ASP A 33 -7.29 13.62 -0.89
N LYS A 34 -7.34 13.73 0.45
CA LYS A 34 -8.07 12.79 1.32
C LYS A 34 -9.56 12.69 0.98
N ASN A 35 -10.14 13.71 0.35
CA ASN A 35 -11.54 13.75 -0.05
C ASN A 35 -11.77 13.20 -1.47
N SER A 36 -10.71 12.96 -2.24
CA SER A 36 -10.82 12.29 -3.54
C SER A 36 -11.22 10.82 -3.36
N GLU A 37 -11.75 10.20 -4.41
CA GLU A 37 -12.11 8.78 -4.38
C GLU A 37 -10.91 7.90 -3.96
N ASP A 38 -9.74 8.13 -4.53
CA ASP A 38 -8.53 7.36 -4.22
C ASP A 38 -8.06 7.58 -2.78
N GLY A 39 -8.11 8.82 -2.28
CA GLY A 39 -7.74 9.15 -0.90
C GLY A 39 -8.71 8.55 0.11
N TYR A 40 -10.02 8.68 -0.14
CA TYR A 40 -11.06 8.07 0.68
C TYR A 40 -10.91 6.54 0.68
N ASN A 41 -10.66 5.96 -0.50
CA ASN A 41 -10.48 4.53 -0.63
C ASN A 41 -9.23 4.05 0.12
N LEU A 42 -8.10 4.72 0.04
CA LEU A 42 -6.90 4.29 0.75
C LEU A 42 -7.06 4.36 2.28
N LEU A 43 -7.80 5.37 2.77
CA LEU A 43 -8.05 5.55 4.21
C LEU A 43 -9.11 4.61 4.77
N HIS A 44 -10.11 4.24 3.97
CA HIS A 44 -11.22 3.37 4.37
C HIS A 44 -11.14 1.98 3.74
N TRP A 45 -9.92 1.41 3.70
CA TRP A 45 -9.58 0.21 2.92
C TRP A 45 -10.42 -1.05 3.20
N LYS A 46 -11.08 -1.10 4.35
CA LYS A 46 -11.97 -2.20 4.75
C LYS A 46 -13.40 -2.08 4.22
N LEU A 47 -13.82 -0.88 3.82
CA LEU A 47 -15.19 -0.67 3.35
C LEU A 47 -15.33 -1.10 1.88
N PRO A 48 -16.37 -1.87 1.52
CA PRO A 48 -16.73 -2.09 0.14
C PRO A 48 -17.21 -0.78 -0.49
N GLY A 49 -16.56 -0.33 -1.56
CA GLY A 49 -17.00 0.80 -2.39
C GLY A 49 -17.98 0.41 -3.50
N GLN A 50 -18.17 1.28 -4.49
CA GLN A 50 -18.99 0.99 -5.68
C GLN A 50 -18.18 0.74 -6.97
N THR A 51 -16.87 1.00 -6.96
CA THR A 51 -15.98 0.81 -8.12
C THR A 51 -15.24 -0.53 -8.05
N THR A 52 -14.52 -0.98 -9.08
CA THR A 52 -13.78 -2.27 -9.06
C THR A 52 -12.91 -2.46 -7.81
N ALA A 53 -12.38 -1.35 -7.26
CA ALA A 53 -11.68 -1.25 -5.97
C ALA A 53 -12.48 -1.81 -4.76
N SER A 54 -13.80 -1.89 -4.86
CA SER A 54 -14.69 -2.44 -3.84
C SER A 54 -14.69 -3.96 -3.74
N ARG A 55 -14.32 -4.64 -4.82
CA ARG A 55 -14.13 -6.11 -4.82
C ARG A 55 -12.88 -6.51 -4.02
N MET A 56 -12.00 -5.55 -3.72
CA MET A 56 -10.79 -5.70 -2.91
C MET A 56 -10.96 -5.22 -1.47
N ALA A 57 -12.20 -5.07 -0.98
CA ALA A 57 -12.43 -4.69 0.41
C ALA A 57 -11.77 -5.69 1.36
N GLY A 58 -10.89 -5.19 2.24
CA GLY A 58 -10.09 -6.05 3.13
C GLY A 58 -8.72 -6.46 2.56
N ASP A 59 -8.41 -6.14 1.30
CA ASP A 59 -7.05 -6.22 0.74
C ASP A 59 -6.46 -4.81 0.61
N PHE A 60 -5.64 -4.42 1.60
CA PHE A 60 -4.97 -3.13 1.60
C PHE A 60 -3.92 -3.02 0.48
N ALA A 61 -3.18 -4.09 0.20
CA ALA A 61 -2.09 -4.07 -0.78
C ALA A 61 -2.63 -3.85 -2.20
N GLY A 62 -3.72 -4.55 -2.53
CA GLY A 62 -4.46 -4.34 -3.77
C GLY A 62 -4.96 -2.91 -3.95
N ARG A 63 -5.59 -2.34 -2.91
CA ARG A 63 -6.05 -0.94 -2.93
C ARG A 63 -4.92 0.05 -3.10
N ALA A 64 -3.79 -0.18 -2.43
CA ALA A 64 -2.60 0.65 -2.59
C ALA A 64 -2.06 0.57 -4.02
N PHE A 65 -2.00 -0.62 -4.62
CA PHE A 65 -1.56 -0.80 -5.99
C PHE A 65 -2.45 -0.05 -7.00
N GLU A 66 -3.78 -0.15 -6.90
CA GLU A 66 -4.69 0.57 -7.80
C GLU A 66 -4.54 2.10 -7.70
N VAL A 67 -4.37 2.63 -6.48
CA VAL A 67 -4.20 4.08 -6.26
C VAL A 67 -2.85 4.57 -6.78
N LEU A 68 -1.78 3.81 -6.55
CA LEU A 68 -0.41 4.18 -6.91
C LEU A 68 -0.11 3.98 -8.40
N SER A 69 -0.69 2.97 -9.04
CA SER A 69 -0.49 2.70 -10.47
C SER A 69 -1.01 3.83 -11.37
N LYS A 70 -2.04 4.56 -10.93
CA LYS A 70 -2.52 5.78 -11.59
C LYS A 70 -1.55 6.96 -11.49
N ARG A 71 -0.57 6.91 -10.58
CA ARG A 71 0.37 8.00 -10.22
C ARG A 71 1.79 7.47 -10.07
N PRO A 72 2.41 6.96 -11.15
CA PRO A 72 3.76 6.41 -11.07
C PRO A 72 4.76 7.50 -10.66
N MET A 73 5.55 7.24 -9.62
CA MET A 73 6.65 8.13 -9.21
C MET A 73 7.87 8.03 -10.14
N ARG A 74 8.00 6.90 -10.84
CA ARG A 74 9.06 6.61 -11.82
C ARG A 74 8.41 6.04 -13.07
N ILE A 75 8.98 6.35 -14.22
CA ILE A 75 8.52 5.84 -15.52
C ILE A 75 9.22 4.50 -15.82
N GLU A 76 10.40 4.30 -15.23
CA GLU A 76 11.22 3.09 -15.35
C GLU A 76 11.04 2.16 -14.15
N VAL A 77 11.47 0.91 -14.30
CA VAL A 77 11.44 -0.09 -13.23
C VAL A 77 12.37 0.30 -12.07
N GLY A 78 12.04 -0.19 -10.86
CA GLY A 78 12.87 0.01 -9.68
C GLY A 78 14.23 -0.69 -9.81
N ASP A 79 15.25 -0.09 -9.21
CA ASP A 79 16.67 -0.48 -9.25
C ASP A 79 17.18 -1.06 -7.93
N MET A 80 16.31 -1.22 -6.92
CA MET A 80 16.68 -1.78 -5.62
C MET A 80 16.99 -3.28 -5.74
N THR A 81 18.11 -3.70 -5.17
CA THR A 81 18.46 -5.12 -5.05
C THR A 81 17.76 -5.77 -3.85
N ILE A 82 17.80 -7.10 -3.77
CA ILE A 82 17.27 -7.83 -2.60
C ILE A 82 17.99 -7.43 -1.30
N ALA A 83 19.25 -6.98 -1.37
CA ALA A 83 20.00 -6.56 -0.20
C ALA A 83 19.56 -5.18 0.32
N ASP A 84 19.03 -4.33 -0.56
CA ASP A 84 18.55 -2.99 -0.21
C ASP A 84 17.17 -3.01 0.50
N VAL A 85 16.52 -4.20 0.60
CA VAL A 85 15.17 -4.44 1.15
C VAL A 85 15.18 -5.39 2.37
#